data_AF-J9EW05-F1
#
_entry.id   AF-J9EW05-F1
#
_cell.length_a   1.000
_cell.length_b   1.000
_cell.length_c   1.000
_cell.angle_alpha   90.00
_cell.angle_beta   90.00
_cell.angle_gamma   90.00
#
_symmetry.space_group_name_H-M   'P 1'
#
loop_
_entity.id
_entity.type
_entity.pdbx_description
1 polymer ?
#
loop_
_entity_poly.entity_id
_entity_poly.type
_entity_poly.pdbx_seq_one_letter_code
_entity_poly.pdbx_strand_id
1 'polypeptide(L)'
;MPVIVTLIIFEFLLFLYGETLYCYNCASSLPSNISKDAQRAFKTVLYSNFMVPPVDRLCINSEDIAFKTVKQINCLPDDQCIKITVRQKDLQFVMRGCQKFIYRDKEILRVFLGHRK
;
A
#
# COMPACT_ATOMS: atom_id res chain seq x y z
N MET A 1 -23.15 15.44 -39.32
CA MET A 1 -21.94 15.94 -38.62
C MET A 1 -22.06 15.99 -37.09
N PRO A 2 -23.16 16.47 -36.45
CA PRO A 2 -23.18 16.59 -34.98
C PRO A 2 -23.24 15.25 -34.25
N VAL A 3 -23.89 14.24 -34.85
CA VAL A 3 -24.05 12.90 -34.26
C VAL A 3 -22.72 12.17 -34.06
N ILE A 4 -21.80 12.30 -35.03
CA ILE A 4 -20.47 11.68 -34.98
C ILE A 4 -19.64 12.32 -33.86
N VAL A 5 -19.72 13.65 -33.71
CA VAL A 5 -19.00 14.38 -32.66
C VAL A 5 -19.54 13.99 -31.28
N THR A 6 -20.86 13.89 -31.11
CA THR A 6 -21.46 13.44 -29.85
C THR A 6 -21.12 11.99 -29.49
N LEU A 7 -21.01 11.10 -30.48
CA LEU A 7 -20.60 9.70 -30.25
C LEU A 7 -19.13 9.62 -29.80
N ILE A 8 -18.24 10.38 -30.44
CA ILE A 8 -16.82 10.44 -30.07
C ILE A 8 -16.65 10.99 -28.64
N ILE A 9 -17.40 12.02 -28.26
CA ILE A 9 -17.36 12.59 -26.90
C ILE A 9 -17.89 11.58 -25.87
N PHE A 10 -18.95 10.85 -26.20
CA PHE A 10 -19.52 9.83 -25.31
C PHE A 10 -18.56 8.65 -25.10
N GLU A 11 -17.88 8.18 -26.15
CA GLU A 11 -16.85 7.14 -26.04
C GLU A 11 -15.63 7.60 -25.23
N PHE A 12 -15.16 8.84 -25.42
CA PHE A 12 -14.07 9.40 -24.63
C PHE A 12 -14.42 9.55 -23.15
N LEU A 13 -15.66 9.97 -22.84
CA LEU A 13 -16.15 10.05 -21.47
C LEU A 13 -16.24 8.68 -20.82
N LEU A 14 -16.73 7.66 -21.52
CA LEU A 14 -16.76 6.29 -21.01
C LEU A 14 -15.35 5.71 -20.77
N PHE A 15 -14.38 6.05 -21.62
CA PHE A 15 -12.99 5.61 -21.47
C PHE A 15 -12.32 6.21 -20.22
N LEU A 16 -12.65 7.46 -19.86
CA LEU A 16 -12.10 8.14 -18.67
C LEU A 16 -12.68 7.62 -17.34
N TYR A 17 -13.82 6.91 -17.37
CA TYR A 17 -14.51 6.44 -16.16
C TYR A 17 -14.04 5.07 -15.64
N GLY A 18 -13.09 4.40 -16.32
CA GLY A 18 -12.91 2.95 -16.18
C GLY A 18 -11.61 2.43 -15.58
N GLU A 19 -10.65 3.26 -15.16
CA GLU A 19 -9.37 2.71 -14.68
C GLU A 19 -9.36 2.46 -13.17
N THR A 20 -9.80 1.27 -12.76
CA THR A 20 -9.47 0.76 -11.42
C THR A 20 -8.01 0.33 -11.41
N LEU A 21 -7.18 1.03 -10.63
CA LEU A 21 -5.78 0.65 -10.42
C LEU A 21 -5.72 -0.65 -9.60
N TYR A 22 -5.26 -1.74 -10.23
CA TYR A 22 -4.94 -2.99 -9.53
C TYR A 22 -3.67 -2.80 -8.69
N CYS A 23 -3.76 -3.14 -7.41
CA CYS A 23 -2.66 -2.97 -6.46
C CYS A 23 -2.44 -4.24 -5.65
N TYR A 24 -1.18 -4.61 -5.45
CA TYR A 24 -0.83 -5.70 -4.53
C TYR A 24 -1.09 -5.27 -3.09
N ASN A 25 -1.76 -6.12 -2.31
CA ASN A 25 -2.09 -5.88 -0.91
C ASN A 25 -1.35 -6.87 -0.01
N CYS A 26 -0.15 -6.49 0.42
CA CYS A 26 0.72 -7.38 1.19
C CYS A 26 1.71 -6.62 2.08
N ALA A 27 2.20 -7.29 3.11
CA ALA A 27 3.36 -6.88 3.89
C ALA A 27 4.38 -8.03 3.94
N SER A 28 5.67 -7.74 3.89
CA SER A 28 6.70 -8.76 4.06
C SER A 28 6.76 -9.20 5.52
N SER A 29 7.28 -10.39 5.77
CA SER A 29 7.63 -10.81 7.13
C SER A 29 8.61 -9.80 7.77
N LEU A 30 8.47 -9.62 9.08
CA LEU A 30 9.49 -8.91 9.85
C LEU A 30 10.81 -9.67 9.77
N PRO A 31 11.94 -8.98 9.60
CA PRO A 31 13.22 -9.64 9.49
C PRO A 31 13.58 -10.25 10.86
N SER A 32 14.01 -11.53 10.85
CA SER A 32 14.26 -12.33 12.04
C SER A 32 15.65 -12.08 12.66
N ASN A 33 16.49 -11.33 11.97
CA ASN A 33 17.87 -10.99 12.37
C ASN A 33 17.97 -9.84 13.38
N ILE A 34 16.87 -9.13 13.66
CA ILE A 34 16.80 -8.10 14.72
C ILE A 34 16.27 -8.68 16.03
N SER A 35 16.63 -8.05 17.16
CA SER A 35 16.21 -8.49 18.49
C SER A 35 14.68 -8.52 18.64
N LYS A 36 14.17 -9.38 19.53
CA LYS A 36 12.72 -9.48 19.79
C LYS A 36 12.12 -8.14 20.24
N ASP A 37 12.85 -7.36 21.01
CA ASP A 37 12.42 -6.04 21.45
C ASP A 37 12.36 -5.04 20.30
N ALA A 38 13.34 -5.08 19.39
CA ALA A 38 13.32 -4.27 18.17
C ALA A 38 12.15 -4.67 17.26
N GLN A 39 11.87 -5.97 17.11
CA GLN A 39 10.71 -6.45 16.36
C GLN A 39 9.40 -5.95 16.98
N ARG A 40 9.30 -6.00 18.32
CA ARG A 40 8.11 -5.53 19.04
C ARG A 40 7.92 -4.03 18.89
N ALA A 41 8.97 -3.24 19.07
CA ALA A 41 8.93 -1.79 18.89
C ALA A 41 8.53 -1.41 17.47
N PHE A 42 9.14 -2.06 16.47
CA PHE A 42 8.81 -1.82 15.07
C PHE A 42 7.38 -2.23 14.73
N LYS A 43 6.89 -3.35 15.28
CA LYS A 43 5.47 -3.75 15.15
C LYS A 43 4.55 -2.70 15.78
N THR A 44 4.87 -2.19 16.97
CA THR A 44 4.07 -1.14 17.61
C THR A 44 3.99 0.11 16.73
N VAL A 45 5.12 0.55 16.18
CA VAL A 45 5.14 1.71 15.26
C VAL A 45 4.35 1.41 13.98
N LEU A 46 4.52 0.25 13.36
CA LEU A 46 3.79 -0.09 12.15
C LEU A 46 2.28 -0.12 12.36
N TYR A 47 1.80 -0.84 13.37
CA TYR A 47 0.37 -1.05 13.58
C TYR A 47 -0.34 0.18 14.19
N SER A 48 0.40 1.12 14.79
CA SER A 48 -0.15 2.41 15.23
C SER A 48 -0.31 3.43 14.10
N ASN A 49 0.58 3.39 13.10
CA ASN A 49 0.59 4.37 12.01
C ASN A 49 -0.13 3.88 10.75
N PHE A 50 -0.20 2.56 10.56
CA PHE A 50 -0.70 1.96 9.33
C PHE A 50 -1.74 0.88 9.61
N MET A 51 -2.68 0.70 8.68
CA MET A 51 -3.45 -0.52 8.57
C MET A 51 -2.62 -1.52 7.77
N VAL A 52 -1.84 -2.34 8.49
CA VAL A 52 -0.89 -3.27 7.88
C VAL A 52 -1.63 -4.37 7.11
N PRO A 53 -1.37 -4.57 5.81
CA PRO A 53 -1.91 -5.66 5.00
C PRO A 53 -1.54 -7.06 5.51
N PRO A 54 -2.15 -8.12 4.96
CA PRO A 54 -1.76 -9.50 5.24
C PRO A 54 -0.28 -9.75 4.96
N VAL A 55 0.37 -10.53 5.82
CA VAL A 55 1.78 -10.88 5.65
C VAL A 55 1.94 -11.94 4.56
N ASP A 56 2.81 -11.66 3.59
CA ASP A 56 3.20 -12.56 2.51
C ASP A 56 4.72 -12.48 2.29
N ARG A 57 5.39 -13.64 2.27
CA ARG A 57 6.85 -13.73 2.11
C ARG A 57 7.30 -13.21 0.74
N LEU A 58 6.45 -13.35 -0.28
CA LEU A 58 6.74 -12.93 -1.64
C LEU A 58 6.64 -11.40 -1.79
N CYS A 59 6.01 -10.70 -0.84
CA CYS A 59 5.81 -9.24 -0.89
C CYS A 59 7.13 -8.45 -1.06
N ILE A 60 8.24 -9.02 -0.57
CA ILE A 60 9.57 -8.41 -0.59
C ILE A 60 10.15 -8.30 -1.99
N ASN A 61 9.93 -9.32 -2.85
CA ASN A 61 10.54 -9.44 -4.15
C ASN A 61 9.47 -9.49 -5.25
N SER A 62 9.30 -8.38 -5.99
CA SER A 62 8.37 -8.35 -7.12
C SER A 62 8.91 -8.96 -8.40
N GLU A 63 10.20 -9.29 -8.47
CA GLU A 63 10.80 -9.97 -9.62
C GLU A 63 10.62 -11.49 -9.54
N ASP A 64 10.22 -12.00 -8.38
CA ASP A 64 9.90 -13.41 -8.20
C ASP A 64 8.69 -13.78 -9.08
N ILE A 65 8.80 -14.88 -9.83
CA ILE A 65 7.72 -15.39 -10.68
C ILE A 65 6.47 -15.67 -9.82
N ALA A 66 6.66 -16.15 -8.59
CA ALA A 66 5.60 -16.43 -7.65
C ALA A 66 4.93 -15.15 -7.10
N PHE A 67 5.54 -13.97 -7.24
CA PHE A 67 4.95 -12.70 -6.80
C PHE A 67 3.59 -12.43 -7.45
N LYS A 68 3.35 -12.95 -8.65
CA LYS A 68 2.05 -12.82 -9.33
C LYS A 68 0.89 -13.45 -8.54
N THR A 69 1.18 -14.36 -7.61
CA THR A 69 0.18 -15.00 -6.74
C THR A 69 -0.19 -14.15 -5.52
N VAL A 70 0.58 -13.09 -5.23
CA VAL A 70 0.28 -12.16 -4.14
C VAL A 70 -1.07 -11.50 -4.40
N LYS A 71 -1.89 -11.43 -3.35
CA LYS A 71 -3.25 -10.88 -3.41
C LYS A 71 -3.26 -9.47 -4.00
N GLN A 72 -4.08 -9.28 -5.02
CA GLN A 72 -4.38 -7.97 -5.59
C GLN A 72 -5.74 -7.46 -5.11
N ILE A 73 -5.87 -6.15 -5.00
CA ILE A 73 -7.11 -5.42 -4.68
C ILE A 73 -7.29 -4.27 -5.67
N ASN A 74 -8.53 -3.81 -5.82
CA ASN A 74 -8.83 -2.62 -6.59
C ASN A 74 -8.76 -1.39 -5.68
N CYS A 75 -7.97 -0.39 -6.06
CA CYS A 75 -7.99 0.90 -5.40
C CYS A 75 -9.19 1.73 -5.87
N LEU A 76 -9.60 2.71 -5.07
CA LEU A 76 -10.61 3.69 -5.49
C LEU A 76 -10.06 4.53 -6.67
N PRO A 77 -10.93 5.08 -7.54
CA PRO A 77 -10.50 5.85 -8.72
C PRO A 77 -9.63 7.08 -8.40
N ASP A 78 -9.76 7.63 -7.19
CA ASP A 78 -9.01 8.80 -6.70
C ASP A 78 -7.95 8.41 -5.64
N ASP A 79 -7.51 7.15 -5.63
CA ASP A 79 -6.52 6.61 -4.72
C ASP A 79 -5.24 6.18 -5.46
N GLN A 80 -4.14 6.00 -4.71
CA GLN A 80 -2.83 5.66 -5.26
C GLN A 80 -2.39 4.29 -4.76
N CYS A 81 -1.86 3.44 -5.65
CA CYS A 81 -1.16 2.24 -5.23
C CYS A 81 0.25 2.61 -4.75
N ILE A 82 0.55 2.35 -3.49
CA ILE A 82 1.83 2.72 -2.87
C ILE A 82 2.63 1.49 -2.43
N LYS A 83 3.94 1.67 -2.39
CA LYS A 83 4.90 0.72 -1.84
C LYS A 83 5.74 1.43 -0.78
N ILE A 84 5.58 1.02 0.47
CA ILE A 84 6.43 1.46 1.58
C ILE A 84 7.57 0.46 1.72
N THR A 85 8.80 0.95 1.75
CA THR A 85 9.99 0.11 1.90
C THR A 85 10.88 0.69 2.99
N VAL A 86 11.17 -0.12 4.00
CA VAL A 86 12.15 0.21 5.03
C VAL A 86 13.40 -0.62 4.74
N ARG A 87 14.53 0.07 4.55
CA ARG A 87 15.84 -0.53 4.36
C ARG A 87 16.82 0.15 5.32
N GLN A 88 17.19 -0.55 6.38
CA GLN A 88 18.39 -0.27 7.17
C GLN A 88 19.25 -1.54 7.17
N LYS A 89 20.56 -1.43 7.41
CA LYS A 89 21.56 -2.51 7.33
C LYS A 89 20.98 -3.95 7.38
N ASP A 90 20.41 -4.31 8.52
CA ASP A 90 19.84 -5.64 8.77
C ASP A 90 18.31 -5.67 8.69
N LEU A 91 17.65 -4.53 8.54
CA LEU A 91 16.20 -4.43 8.49
C LEU A 91 15.70 -4.18 7.06
N GLN A 92 15.12 -5.21 6.44
CA GLN A 92 14.34 -5.06 5.21
C GLN A 92 12.87 -5.37 5.47
N PHE A 93 11.99 -4.42 5.17
CA PHE A 93 10.54 -4.58 5.24
C PHE A 93 9.88 -3.88 4.06
N VAL A 94 8.91 -4.54 3.44
CA VAL A 94 8.14 -3.99 2.31
C VAL A 94 6.66 -4.15 2.59
N MET A 95 5.89 -3.11 2.30
CA MET A 95 4.43 -3.12 2.38
C MET A 95 3.85 -2.46 1.14
N ARG A 96 2.78 -3.04 0.59
CA ARG A 96 2.11 -2.61 -0.63
C ARG A 96 0.60 -2.57 -0.42
N GLY A 97 -0.07 -1.59 -1.02
CA GLY A 97 -1.51 -1.45 -0.95
C GLY A 97 -1.96 -0.07 -1.41
N CYS A 98 -3.27 0.17 -1.40
CA CYS A 98 -3.81 1.48 -1.75
C CYS A 98 -3.60 2.48 -0.59
N GLN A 99 -3.24 3.72 -0.92
CA GLN A 99 -2.83 4.74 0.04
C GLN A 99 -3.91 5.01 1.08
N LYS A 100 -5.18 5.18 0.67
CA LYS A 100 -6.29 5.41 1.60
C LYS A 100 -6.55 4.24 2.55
N PHE A 101 -6.21 3.01 2.13
CA PHE A 101 -6.32 1.84 3.00
C PHE A 101 -5.09 1.60 3.87
N ILE A 102 -3.93 2.15 3.53
CA ILE A 102 -2.68 1.93 4.29
C ILE A 102 -2.54 2.88 5.47
N TYR A 103 -2.81 4.17 5.29
CA TYR A 103 -2.61 5.14 6.37
C TYR A 103 -3.81 5.11 7.32
N ARG A 104 -3.56 4.95 8.63
CA ARG A 104 -4.59 5.28 9.62
C ARG A 104 -4.81 6.79 9.62
N ASP A 105 -6.03 7.22 9.92
CA ASP A 105 -6.39 8.63 10.00
C ASP A 105 -5.35 9.47 10.77
N LYS A 106 -4.99 10.62 10.18
CA LYS A 106 -3.87 11.47 10.63
C LYS A 106 -4.03 12.01 12.06
N GLU A 107 -5.23 11.92 12.63
CA GLU A 107 -5.53 12.33 14.01
C GLU A 107 -4.78 11.49 15.05
N ILE A 108 -4.61 10.18 14.83
CA ILE A 108 -3.92 9.28 15.78
C ILE A 108 -2.40 9.55 15.81
N LEU A 109 -1.82 9.95 14.67
CA LEU A 109 -0.39 10.27 14.55
C LEU A 109 0.03 11.42 15.46
N ARG A 110 -0.84 12.41 15.68
CA ARG A 110 -0.56 13.55 16.57
C ARG A 110 -0.47 13.13 18.04
N VAL A 111 -1.26 12.15 18.47
CA VAL A 111 -1.26 11.68 19.86
C VAL A 111 0.08 11.02 20.23
N PHE A 112 0.70 10.27 19.31
CA PHE A 112 1.98 9.60 19.58
C PHE A 112 3.20 10.52 19.51
N LEU A 113 3.15 11.58 18.70
CA LEU A 113 4.24 12.58 18.61
C LEU A 113 4.07 13.75 19.59
N GLY A 114 2.91 13.87 20.23
CA GLY A 114 2.52 15.02 21.07
C GLY A 114 2.92 14.98 22.54
N HIS A 115 3.55 13.91 23.04
CA HIS A 115 3.96 13.80 24.46
C HIS A 115 5.48 13.93 24.70
N ARG A 116 6.21 14.56 23.77
CA ARG A 116 7.55 15.11 24.07
C ARG A 116 7.50 16.64 24.06
N LYS A 117 6.99 17.23 25.13
CA LYS A 117 7.44 18.52 25.64
C LYS A 117 7.49 18.43 27.16
#